data_AF-A0A1I2CRX3-F1
#
_entry.id   AF-A0A1I2CRX3-F1
#
_cell.length_a   1.000
_cell.length_b   1.000
_cell.length_c   1.000
_cell.angle_alpha   90.00
_cell.angle_beta   90.00
_cell.angle_gamma   90.00
#
_symmetry.space_group_name_H-M   'P 1'
#
loop_
_entity.id
_entity.type
_entity.pdbx_description
1 polymer ?
#
loop_
_entity_poly.entity_id
_entity_poly.type
_entity_poly.pdbx_seq_one_letter_code
_entity_poly.pdbx_strand_id
1 'polypeptide(L)'
;STLITANQPFGEWNRVFPDPAMTLAAVDRLVHHATIFEMNVESYRRRSALEAKRKRGRPATYATINNTPLIDAERQTTDEENLADGNNDDIVTDAAT
;
A
#
# COMPACT_ATOMS: atom_id res chain seq x y z
N SER A 1 19.83 -19.99 9.38
CA SER A 1 20.05 -18.53 9.29
C SER A 1 18.77 -17.91 8.78
N THR A 2 18.30 -16.83 9.42
CA THR A 2 17.04 -16.16 9.11
C THR A 2 17.31 -14.69 8.85
N LEU A 3 16.72 -14.12 7.81
CA LEU A 3 16.79 -12.69 7.51
C LEU A 3 15.41 -12.07 7.75
N ILE A 4 15.39 -10.96 8.49
CA ILE A 4 14.17 -10.20 8.77
C ILE A 4 14.44 -8.73 8.44
N THR A 5 13.46 -8.09 7.81
CA THR A 5 13.46 -6.65 7.58
C THR A 5 12.35 -6.03 8.43
N ALA A 6 12.67 -4.99 9.18
CA ALA A 6 11.70 -4.23 9.94
C ALA A 6 11.84 -2.74 9.60
N ASN A 7 10.71 -2.05 9.51
CA ASN A 7 10.67 -0.60 9.33
C ASN A 7 10.74 0.16 10.66
N GLN A 8 10.46 -0.51 11.78
CA GLN A 8 10.49 0.08 13.11
C GLN A 8 11.60 -0.50 13.98
N PRO A 9 12.25 0.33 14.81
CA PRO A 9 13.26 -0.14 15.76
C PRO A 9 12.62 -1.02 16.83
N PHE A 10 13.41 -1.89 17.48
CA PHE A 10 12.90 -2.85 18.47
C PHE A 10 12.14 -2.19 19.64
N GLY A 11 12.49 -0.95 20.01
CA GLY A 11 11.78 -0.20 21.06
C GLY A 11 10.31 0.10 20.73
N GLU A 12 9.94 0.11 19.45
CA GLU A 12 8.56 0.35 19.00
C GLU A 12 7.75 -0.94 18.80
N TRP A 13 8.36 -2.12 19.01
CA TRP A 13 7.71 -3.40 18.75
C TRP A 13 6.61 -3.77 19.75
N ASN A 14 6.48 -3.04 20.87
CA ASN A 14 5.33 -3.16 21.77
C ASN A 14 3.99 -2.80 21.09
N ARG A 15 4.02 -2.14 19.93
CA ARG A 15 2.84 -1.88 19.09
C ARG A 15 2.53 -3.02 18.11
N VAL A 16 3.52 -3.87 17.85
CA VAL A 16 3.43 -4.98 16.89
C VAL A 16 2.93 -6.23 17.58
N PHE A 17 3.44 -6.50 18.79
CA PHE A 17 2.99 -7.61 19.61
C PHE A 17 2.01 -7.12 20.68
N PRO A 18 0.93 -7.87 20.96
CA PRO A 18 -0.09 -7.47 21.93
C PRO A 18 0.40 -7.51 23.38
N ASP A 19 1.39 -8.36 23.68
CA ASP A 19 1.96 -8.53 25.01
C ASP A 19 3.46 -8.11 25.03
N PRO A 20 3.86 -7.20 25.94
CA PRO A 20 5.25 -6.78 26.07
C PRO A 20 6.23 -7.91 26.40
N ALA A 21 5.81 -8.91 27.19
CA ALA A 21 6.69 -10.04 27.51
C ALA A 21 6.98 -10.90 26.26
N MET A 22 5.97 -11.09 25.40
CA MET A 22 6.15 -11.71 24.09
C MET A 22 7.12 -10.91 23.19
N THR A 23 7.00 -9.58 23.15
CA THR A 23 7.93 -8.72 22.39
C THR A 23 9.37 -8.97 22.80
N LEU A 24 9.65 -8.91 24.11
CA LEU A 24 11.00 -9.10 24.66
C LEU A 24 11.53 -10.49 24.32
N ALA A 25 10.70 -11.53 24.50
CA ALA A 25 11.08 -12.90 24.20
C ALA A 25 11.34 -13.14 22.70
N ALA A 26 10.66 -12.41 21.81
CA ALA A 26 10.92 -12.47 20.37
C ALA A 26 12.24 -11.77 20.02
N VAL A 27 12.42 -10.54 20.51
CA VAL A 27 13.64 -9.75 20.26
C VAL A 27 14.88 -10.47 20.76
N ASP A 28 14.86 -11.00 21.99
CA ASP A 28 15.96 -11.74 22.60
C ASP A 28 16.44 -12.90 21.71
N ARG A 29 15.51 -13.73 21.22
CA ARG A 29 15.81 -14.85 20.31
C ARG A 29 16.36 -14.39 18.97
N LEU A 30 15.83 -13.29 18.43
CA LEU A 30 16.28 -12.75 17.15
C LEU A 30 17.70 -12.18 17.25
N VAL A 31 18.04 -11.50 18.35
CA VAL A 31 19.32 -10.79 18.48
C VAL A 31 20.45 -11.68 19.01
N HIS A 32 20.14 -12.83 19.64
CA HIS A 32 21.14 -13.73 20.24
C HIS A 32 22.29 -14.11 19.27
N HIS A 33 21.97 -14.33 17.99
CA HIS A 33 22.95 -14.62 16.94
C HIS A 33 22.66 -13.82 15.65
N ALA A 34 22.36 -12.52 15.77
CA ALA A 34 22.13 -11.66 14.62
C ALA A 34 23.25 -10.65 14.38
N THR A 35 23.38 -10.25 13.13
CA THR A 35 24.05 -9.01 12.74
C THR A 35 22.96 -8.01 12.35
N ILE A 36 22.94 -6.85 12.99
CA ILE A 36 21.92 -5.82 12.78
C ILE A 36 22.45 -4.81 11.77
N PHE A 37 21.65 -4.52 10.74
CA PHE A 37 21.94 -3.49 9.75
C PHE A 37 20.90 -2.38 9.83
N GLU A 38 21.33 -1.19 10.23
CA GLU A 38 20.48 0.00 10.20
C GLU A 38 20.53 0.66 8.82
N MET A 39 19.37 0.81 8.18
CA MET A 39 19.27 1.34 6.81
C MET A 39 18.72 2.77 6.83
N ASN A 40 19.61 3.75 6.83
CA ASN A 40 19.27 5.19 6.78
C ASN A 40 19.44 5.78 5.38
N VAL A 41 18.97 5.06 4.35
CA VAL A 41 19.13 5.45 2.94
C VAL A 41 17.83 6.05 2.39
N GLU A 42 17.95 6.95 1.40
CA GLU A 42 16.78 7.44 0.67
C GLU A 42 15.97 6.28 0.06
N SER A 43 14.64 6.37 0.16
CA SER A 43 13.73 5.41 -0.47
C SER A 43 14.02 5.27 -1.97
N TYR A 44 14.35 4.04 -2.39
CA TYR A 44 14.52 3.69 -3.80
C TYR A 44 13.32 4.14 -4.63
N ARG A 45 12.11 3.85 -4.15
CA ARG A 45 10.85 4.18 -4.83
C ARG A 45 10.69 5.69 -5.05
N ARG A 46 11.06 6.50 -4.04
CA ARG A 46 11.03 7.97 -4.14
C ARG A 46 12.00 8.46 -5.22
N ARG A 47 13.26 8.00 -5.18
CA ARG A 47 14.28 8.37 -6.17
C ARG A 47 13.84 8.02 -7.60
N SER A 48 13.33 6.81 -7.83
CA SER A 48 12.83 6.39 -9.14
C SER A 48 11.63 7.22 -9.61
N ALA A 49 10.70 7.57 -8.70
CA ALA A 49 9.56 8.43 -9.03
C ALA A 49 10.02 9.85 -9.42
N LEU A 50 11.02 10.40 -8.74
CA LEU A 50 11.61 11.70 -9.09
C LEU A 50 12.30 11.66 -10.46
N GLU A 51 13.03 10.59 -10.75
CA GLU A 51 13.67 10.42 -12.06
C GLU A 51 12.65 10.26 -13.19
N ALA A 52 11.59 9.49 -12.98
CA ALA A 52 10.51 9.33 -13.94
C ALA A 52 9.78 10.66 -14.23
N LYS A 53 9.53 11.48 -13.19
CA LYS A 53 8.97 12.83 -13.36
C LYS A 53 9.87 13.73 -14.20
N ARG A 54 11.19 13.66 -14.01
CA ARG A 54 12.16 14.42 -14.83
C ARG A 54 12.13 14.00 -16.31
N LYS A 55 11.85 12.72 -16.59
CA LYS A 55 11.74 12.19 -17.96
C LYS A 55 10.36 12.41 -18.60
N ARG A 56 9.31 12.66 -17.81
CA ARG A 56 7.95 12.93 -18.29
C ARG A 56 7.78 14.42 -18.64
N GLY A 57 8.62 14.91 -19.54
CA GLY A 57 8.27 16.03 -20.40
C GLY A 57 7.89 15.46 -21.76
N ARG A 58 6.61 15.54 -22.15
CA ARG A 58 6.27 15.41 -23.57
C ARG A 58 7.05 16.54 -24.26
N PRO A 59 7.88 16.29 -25.30
CA PRO A 59 8.49 17.39 -26.02
C PRO A 59 7.37 18.34 -26.44
N ALA A 60 7.59 19.64 -26.28
CA ALA A 60 6.63 20.67 -26.64
C ALA A 60 6.52 20.75 -28.18
N THR A 61 6.11 19.66 -28.84
CA THR A 61 5.87 19.64 -30.28
C THR A 61 4.48 20.18 -30.61
N TYR A 62 3.54 20.11 -29.65
CA TYR A 62 2.22 20.74 -29.73
C TYR A 62 1.80 21.22 -28.34
N ALA A 63 2.07 22.48 -28.02
CA ALA A 63 1.44 23.12 -26.87
C ALA A 63 -0.05 23.28 -27.18
N THR A 64 -0.92 22.78 -26.30
CA THR A 64 -2.35 23.07 -26.35
C THR A 64 -2.53 24.58 -26.29
N ILE A 65 -3.20 25.16 -27.27
CA ILE A 65 -3.51 26.60 -27.28
C ILE A 65 -4.38 26.94 -26.07
N ASN A 66 -4.09 28.06 -25.39
CA ASN A 66 -4.77 28.51 -24.17
C ASN A 66 -6.27 28.88 -24.35
N ASN A 67 -6.87 28.58 -25.51
CA ASN A 67 -8.22 28.99 -25.85
C ASN A 67 -9.17 27.82 -26.18
N THR A 68 -8.88 26.62 -25.68
CA THR A 68 -9.87 25.53 -25.70
C THR A 68 -10.96 25.88 -24.69
N PRO A 69 -12.24 25.97 -25.08
CA PRO A 69 -13.33 26.13 -24.11
C PRO A 69 -13.26 24.96 -23.13
N LEU A 70 -13.22 25.27 -21.83
CA LEU A 70 -13.32 24.27 -20.77
C LEU A 70 -14.69 23.62 -20.91
N ILE A 71 -14.71 22.39 -21.44
CA ILE A 71 -15.90 21.55 -21.35
C ILE A 71 -15.89 21.01 -19.93
N ASP A 72 -16.64 21.67 -19.03
CA ASP A 72 -16.96 21.12 -17.72
C ASP A 72 -17.94 19.97 -17.95
N ALA A 73 -17.41 18.76 -18.13
CA ALA A 73 -18.21 17.55 -18.03
C ALA A 73 -18.55 17.38 -16.55
N GLU A 74 -19.78 17.75 -16.19
CA GLU A 74 -20.34 17.50 -14.87
C GLU A 74 -20.15 16.00 -14.56
N ARG A 75 -19.39 15.69 -13.49
CA ARG A 75 -19.32 14.30 -13.02
C ARG A 75 -20.73 13.92 -12.59
N GLN A 76 -21.38 13.06 -13.35
CA GLN A 76 -22.58 12.35 -12.90
C GLN A 76 -22.20 11.57 -11.65
N THR A 77 -22.49 12.14 -10.48
CA THR A 77 -22.66 11.40 -9.24
C THR A 77 -24.07 10.86 -9.27
N THR A 78 -24.28 9.77 -10.02
CA THR A 78 -25.44 8.92 -9.78
C THR A 78 -25.11 8.12 -8.51
N ASP A 79 -25.89 8.32 -7.46
CA ASP A 79 -25.79 7.55 -6.22
C ASP A 79 -25.95 6.06 -6.54
N GLU A 80 -24.85 5.32 -6.56
CA GLU A 80 -24.87 3.87 -6.75
C GLU A 80 -25.24 3.17 -5.43
N GLU A 81 -26.51 3.29 -5.02
CA GLU A 81 -27.08 2.53 -3.91
C GLU A 81 -27.70 1.18 -4.36
N ASN A 82 -27.52 0.72 -5.61
CA ASN A 82 -28.19 -0.52 -6.04
C ASN A 82 -27.51 -1.30 -7.17
N LEU A 83 -26.20 -1.56 -7.07
CA LEU A 83 -25.49 -2.43 -8.00
C LEU A 83 -24.62 -3.46 -7.25
N ALA A 84 -25.27 -4.30 -6.44
CA ALA A 84 -24.73 -5.59 -6.03
C ALA A 84 -25.89 -6.55 -5.69
N ASP A 85 -26.82 -6.74 -6.62
CA ASP A 85 -27.75 -7.87 -6.56
C ASP A 85 -27.39 -8.85 -7.68
N GLY A 86 -26.75 -9.95 -7.30
CA GLY A 86 -26.28 -10.98 -8.23
C GLY A 86 -24.87 -11.42 -7.92
N ASN A 87 -24.74 -12.26 -6.89
CA ASN A 87 -23.78 -13.36 -6.76
C ASN A 87 -24.06 -14.06 -5.44
N ASN A 88 -25.08 -14.92 -5.45
CA ASN A 88 -25.27 -15.99 -4.48
C ASN A 88 -26.07 -17.11 -5.14
N ASP A 89 -25.45 -17.62 -6.20
CA ASP A 89 -25.52 -18.99 -6.65
C ASP A 89 -25.01 -19.95 -5.55
N ASP A 90 -25.82 -20.97 -5.29
CA ASP A 90 -25.49 -22.27 -4.71
C ASP A 90 -25.31 -22.43 -3.18
N ILE A 91 -26.44 -22.42 -2.46
CA ILE A 91 -26.65 -23.39 -1.36
C ILE A 91 -28.01 -24.06 -1.52
N VAL A 92 -28.02 -25.25 -2.12
CA VAL A 92 -29.14 -26.19 -2.04
C VAL A 92 -29.08 -26.85 -0.65
N THR A 93 -29.97 -26.48 0.26
CA THR A 93 -30.27 -27.32 1.43
C THR A 93 -31.42 -28.23 1.08
N ASP A 94 -31.11 -29.50 0.80
CA ASP A 94 -32.08 -30.59 0.84
C ASP A 94 -32.43 -30.87 2.31
N ALA A 95 -33.70 -30.70 2.65
CA ALA A 95 -34.31 -31.23 3.87
C ALA A 95 -35.83 -31.36 3.63
N ALA A 96 -36.21 -32.40 2.89
CA ALA A 96 -37.56 -32.93 2.93
C ALA A 96 -37.83 -33.59 4.30
N THR A 97 -39.00 -33.29 4.85
CA THR A 97 -39.70 -33.98 5.94
C THR A 97 -39.87 -35.47 5.67
#